data_AF-A0A7K7SAC7-F1
#
_entry.id   AF-A0A7K7SAC7-F1
#
_cell.length_a   1.000
_cell.length_b   1.000
_cell.length_c   1.000
_cell.angle_alpha   90.00
_cell.angle_beta   90.00
_cell.angle_gamma   90.00
#
_symmetry.space_group_name_H-M   'P 1'
#
loop_
_entity.id
_entity.type
_entity.pdbx_description
1 polymer ?
#
loop_
_entity_poly.entity_id
_entity_poly.type
_entity_poly.pdbx_seq_one_letter_code
_entity_poly.pdbx_strand_id
1 'polypeptide(L)'
;MSHLLCALLSLFSFAALLESAQWKLQENVFVIDSQWDAEAPATTVELSCDSPEEAVLWRKDSSPFQEGKQRGKTLRVAVKELPDAGNYSCVSEESLSVLSSSLLLIARIGPDGSILRDILKTFQEPRTFLKCEAKNYSGIFTCSWMTENNPNVKFTIRSLEGPQGDVSCSSPMAVTEGALTTYTAQCHKENFCPFAEEHQPIDILLEAIDEVLYENYTASFFIRDIIKPDPPQCQHMATNGTVTWTYPRTWSTPNSYFPLTFKVKVKSTRRLRYQVYDTEEQSVQLPPGPAEVWVQARDRCYLSSWSSWSSLCR
;
A
#
# COMPACT_ATOMS: atom_id res chain seq x y z
N MET A 1 34.90 -12.26 -62.20
CA MET A 1 34.82 -12.28 -60.72
C MET A 1 34.32 -10.91 -60.30
N SER A 2 33.03 -10.61 -60.54
CA SER A 2 31.92 -10.70 -59.57
C SER A 2 32.34 -10.24 -58.18
N HIS A 3 31.85 -9.08 -57.73
CA HIS A 3 31.29 -8.85 -56.40
C HIS A 3 30.59 -7.47 -56.40
N LEU A 4 29.29 -7.48 -56.70
CA LEU A 4 28.36 -6.43 -56.33
C LEU A 4 28.22 -6.46 -54.79
N LEU A 5 28.57 -5.37 -54.10
CA LEU A 5 28.14 -5.13 -52.73
C LEU A 5 26.82 -4.35 -52.77
N CYS A 6 25.74 -5.09 -52.56
CA CYS A 6 24.39 -4.58 -52.39
C CYS A 6 24.27 -4.01 -50.96
N ALA A 7 24.32 -2.69 -50.81
CA ALA A 7 24.02 -2.03 -49.55
C ALA A 7 22.49 -1.91 -49.40
N LEU A 8 21.88 -2.92 -48.78
CA LEU A 8 20.49 -2.85 -48.33
C LEU A 8 20.44 -2.02 -47.04
N LEU A 9 20.03 -0.76 -47.17
CA LEU A 9 19.58 0.07 -46.05
C LEU A 9 18.27 -0.51 -45.52
N SER A 10 18.37 -1.30 -44.45
CA SER A 10 17.21 -1.70 -43.65
C SER A 10 16.68 -0.47 -42.93
N LEU A 11 15.60 0.11 -43.47
CA LEU A 11 14.71 0.99 -42.74
C LEU A 11 14.05 0.17 -41.62
N PHE A 12 14.71 0.10 -40.47
CA PHE A 12 14.05 -0.26 -39.22
C PHE A 12 13.11 0.90 -38.89
N SER A 13 11.85 0.79 -39.32
CA SER A 13 10.75 1.53 -38.71
C SER A 13 10.75 1.18 -37.23
N PHE A 14 11.30 2.06 -36.40
CA PHE A 14 10.90 2.17 -35.01
C PHE A 14 9.43 2.62 -35.02
N ALA A 15 8.52 1.67 -35.21
CA ALA A 15 7.21 1.80 -34.62
C ALA A 15 7.48 1.79 -33.11
N ALA A 16 7.53 2.98 -32.51
CA ALA A 16 7.40 3.09 -31.07
C ALA A 16 6.16 2.25 -30.71
N LEU A 17 6.37 1.22 -29.90
CA LEU A 17 5.28 0.58 -29.19
C LEU A 17 4.59 1.72 -28.44
N LEU A 18 3.46 2.21 -28.96
CA LEU A 18 2.53 2.94 -28.12
C LEU A 18 2.11 1.92 -27.07
N GLU A 19 2.69 2.02 -25.88
CA GLU A 19 2.06 1.49 -24.69
C GLU A 19 0.61 1.97 -24.75
N SER A 20 -0.32 1.02 -24.71
CA SER A 20 -1.73 1.36 -24.77
C SER A 20 -2.02 2.28 -23.58
N ALA A 21 -2.51 3.50 -23.82
CA ALA A 21 -2.96 4.43 -22.78
C ALA A 21 -4.19 3.92 -21.98
N GLN A 22 -4.51 2.64 -22.15
CA GLN A 22 -5.50 1.86 -21.43
C GLN A 22 -4.87 0.53 -21.04
N TRP A 23 -5.23 0.03 -19.86
CA TRP A 23 -4.84 -1.31 -19.43
C TRP A 23 -5.96 -1.94 -18.59
N LYS A 24 -6.01 -3.27 -18.59
CA LYS A 24 -7.05 -4.04 -17.90
C LYS A 24 -6.62 -4.30 -16.45
N LEU A 25 -7.35 -3.75 -15.49
CA LEU A 25 -7.08 -3.92 -14.06
C LEU A 25 -7.61 -5.26 -13.55
N GLN A 26 -8.84 -5.59 -13.95
CA GLN A 26 -9.51 -6.86 -13.66
C GLN A 26 -10.54 -7.15 -14.76
N GLU A 27 -11.26 -8.26 -14.66
CA GLU A 27 -12.32 -8.56 -15.62
C GLU A 27 -13.32 -7.40 -15.69
N ASN A 28 -13.60 -6.93 -16.91
CA ASN A 28 -14.51 -5.80 -17.17
C ASN A 28 -14.15 -4.46 -16.49
N VAL A 29 -12.92 -4.26 -16.00
CA VAL A 29 -12.48 -2.96 -15.43
C VAL A 29 -11.17 -2.54 -16.06
N PHE A 30 -11.16 -1.33 -16.61
CA PHE A 30 -10.04 -0.76 -17.34
C PHE A 30 -9.62 0.56 -16.71
N VAL A 31 -8.32 0.82 -16.68
CA VAL A 31 -7.75 2.08 -16.23
C VAL A 31 -7.19 2.80 -17.45
N ILE A 32 -7.54 4.08 -17.56
CA ILE A 32 -7.10 4.97 -18.63
C ILE A 32 -6.08 5.94 -18.04
N ASP A 33 -4.88 5.93 -18.59
CA ASP A 33 -3.83 6.86 -18.21
C ASP A 33 -4.09 8.19 -18.93
N SER A 34 -4.69 9.15 -18.22
CA SER A 34 -5.07 10.46 -18.77
C SER A 34 -4.04 11.51 -18.39
N GLN A 35 -3.37 12.08 -19.39
CA GLN A 35 -2.46 13.22 -19.20
C GLN A 35 -3.24 14.43 -18.68
N TRP A 36 -2.95 14.86 -17.46
CA TRP A 36 -3.72 15.87 -16.73
C TRP A 36 -3.21 17.30 -16.98
N ASP A 37 -3.15 17.63 -18.27
CA ASP A 37 -2.69 18.89 -18.85
C ASP A 37 -3.80 19.45 -19.76
N ALA A 38 -4.02 20.77 -19.78
CA ALA A 38 -5.17 21.37 -20.49
C ALA A 38 -5.08 21.21 -22.02
N GLU A 39 -3.86 21.14 -22.55
CA GLU A 39 -3.56 21.02 -23.97
C GLU A 39 -3.50 19.55 -24.44
N ALA A 40 -3.37 18.59 -23.51
CA ALA A 40 -3.30 17.17 -23.85
C ALA A 40 -4.66 16.64 -24.37
N PRO A 41 -4.69 15.91 -25.51
CA PRO A 41 -5.92 15.41 -26.09
C PRO A 41 -6.55 14.29 -25.25
N ALA A 42 -7.83 14.02 -25.50
CA ALA A 42 -8.52 12.88 -24.93
C ALA A 42 -7.99 11.55 -25.49
N THR A 43 -7.96 10.52 -24.63
CA THR A 43 -7.62 9.15 -25.04
C THR A 43 -8.86 8.49 -25.63
N THR A 44 -8.76 7.98 -26.87
CA THR A 44 -9.87 7.23 -27.49
C THR A 44 -9.82 5.77 -27.06
N VAL A 45 -10.89 5.32 -26.40
CA VAL A 45 -11.10 3.97 -25.89
C VAL A 45 -12.16 3.28 -26.73
N GLU A 46 -11.91 2.02 -27.11
CA GLU A 46 -12.86 1.21 -27.86
C GLU A 46 -13.38 0.06 -26.98
N LEU A 47 -14.68 0.06 -26.69
CA LEU A 47 -15.37 -0.97 -25.92
C LEU A 47 -16.15 -1.88 -26.85
N SER A 48 -16.11 -3.18 -26.59
CA SER A 48 -16.84 -4.19 -27.36
C SER A 48 -17.90 -4.87 -26.50
N CYS A 49 -19.09 -5.04 -27.07
CA CYS A 49 -20.19 -5.72 -26.41
C CYS A 49 -19.99 -7.24 -26.45
N ASP A 50 -19.86 -7.86 -25.29
CA ASP A 50 -19.72 -9.31 -25.15
C ASP A 50 -21.10 -9.99 -25.19
N SER A 51 -21.69 -10.09 -26.38
CA SER A 51 -22.97 -10.76 -26.63
C SER A 51 -23.11 -11.15 -28.09
N PRO A 52 -23.84 -12.23 -28.43
CA PRO A 52 -24.18 -12.55 -29.82
C PRO A 52 -25.22 -11.61 -30.44
N GLU A 53 -25.98 -10.83 -29.65
CA GLU A 53 -27.06 -9.96 -30.17
C GLU A 53 -26.53 -8.77 -30.99
N GLU A 54 -26.99 -8.60 -32.23
CA GLU A 54 -26.50 -7.53 -33.13
C GLU A 54 -27.11 -6.16 -32.84
N ALA A 55 -28.39 -6.13 -32.45
CA ALA A 55 -29.13 -4.91 -32.17
C ALA A 55 -28.90 -4.47 -30.72
N VAL A 56 -27.79 -3.76 -30.49
CA VAL A 56 -27.41 -3.29 -29.16
C VAL A 56 -27.25 -1.78 -29.08
N LEU A 57 -27.46 -1.26 -27.88
CA LEU A 57 -27.28 0.14 -27.51
C LEU A 57 -26.28 0.23 -26.37
N TRP A 58 -25.58 1.36 -26.27
CA TRP A 58 -24.72 1.65 -25.12
C TRP A 58 -25.39 2.63 -24.16
N ARG A 59 -25.19 2.37 -22.87
CA ARG A 59 -25.61 3.23 -21.77
C ARG A 59 -24.42 3.52 -20.88
N LYS A 60 -24.27 4.78 -20.47
CA LYS A 60 -23.30 5.17 -19.44
C LYS A 60 -24.02 5.37 -18.11
N ASP A 61 -23.52 4.72 -17.06
CA ASP A 61 -24.03 4.75 -15.70
C ASP A 61 -25.56 4.59 -15.66
N SER A 62 -26.23 5.38 -14.83
CA SER A 62 -27.69 5.41 -14.70
C SER A 62 -28.35 6.47 -15.58
N SER A 63 -27.66 6.98 -16.63
CA SER A 63 -28.21 8.03 -17.48
C SER A 63 -29.55 7.59 -18.08
N PRO A 64 -30.61 8.43 -18.03
CA PRO A 64 -31.88 8.13 -18.68
C PRO A 64 -31.67 7.79 -20.15
N PHE A 65 -32.51 6.91 -20.67
CA PHE A 65 -32.45 6.45 -22.05
C PHE A 65 -32.87 7.53 -23.08
N GLN A 66 -32.37 8.77 -23.03
CA GLN A 66 -32.59 9.76 -24.08
C GLN A 66 -31.36 10.66 -24.33
N GLU A 67 -31.11 10.83 -25.63
CA GLU A 67 -30.08 11.57 -26.38
C GLU A 67 -28.61 11.15 -26.19
N GLY A 68 -27.98 10.70 -27.29
CA GLY A 68 -26.59 10.23 -27.33
C GLY A 68 -26.39 8.71 -27.53
N LYS A 69 -27.46 7.93 -27.75
CA LYS A 69 -27.39 6.47 -27.91
C LYS A 69 -26.53 6.08 -29.12
N GLN A 70 -25.32 5.58 -28.87
CA GLN A 70 -24.54 4.91 -29.91
C GLN A 70 -25.03 3.48 -30.06
N ARG A 71 -25.28 3.09 -31.31
CA ARG A 71 -25.74 1.75 -31.72
C ARG A 71 -24.56 0.92 -32.18
N GLY A 72 -24.67 -0.39 -32.00
CA GLY A 72 -23.73 -1.37 -32.54
C GLY A 72 -22.79 -1.96 -31.51
N LYS A 73 -22.10 -3.03 -31.91
CA LYS A 73 -21.25 -3.86 -31.05
C LYS A 73 -20.07 -3.12 -30.41
N THR A 74 -19.65 -2.01 -31.01
CA THR A 74 -18.44 -1.29 -30.63
C THR A 74 -18.79 0.15 -30.28
N LEU A 75 -18.32 0.61 -29.12
CA LEU A 75 -18.43 1.98 -28.66
C LEU A 75 -17.05 2.63 -28.65
N ARG A 76 -16.93 3.80 -29.26
CA ARG A 76 -15.73 4.64 -29.16
C ARG A 76 -15.99 5.81 -28.24
N VAL A 77 -15.22 5.89 -27.16
CA VAL A 77 -15.33 6.91 -26.12
C VAL A 77 -14.05 7.73 -26.10
N ALA A 78 -14.17 9.05 -26.13
CA ALA A 78 -13.05 9.94 -25.83
C ALA A 78 -13.04 10.18 -24.32
N VAL A 79 -11.95 9.80 -23.64
CA VAL A 79 -11.80 9.88 -22.18
C VAL A 79 -10.69 10.87 -21.87
N LYS A 80 -11.04 11.95 -21.16
CA LYS A 80 -10.10 12.98 -20.70
C LYS A 80 -10.27 13.26 -19.21
N GLU A 81 -11.49 13.58 -18.80
CA GLU A 81 -11.82 14.03 -17.45
C GLU A 81 -12.59 12.96 -16.67
N LEU A 82 -12.70 13.11 -15.35
CA LEU A 82 -13.44 12.16 -14.49
C LEU A 82 -14.88 11.89 -14.94
N PRO A 83 -15.67 12.89 -15.43
CA PRO A 83 -17.01 12.64 -15.95
C PRO A 83 -17.07 11.80 -17.22
N ASP A 84 -15.94 11.54 -17.90
CA ASP A 84 -15.85 10.62 -19.04
C ASP A 84 -15.64 9.17 -18.58
N ALA A 85 -15.18 8.94 -17.35
CA ALA A 85 -15.09 7.61 -16.74
C ALA A 85 -16.46 7.14 -16.21
N GLY A 86 -16.55 5.89 -15.74
CA GLY A 86 -17.79 5.31 -15.21
C GLY A 86 -18.13 3.97 -15.85
N ASN A 87 -19.34 3.49 -15.57
CA ASN A 87 -19.80 2.18 -16.01
C ASN A 87 -20.48 2.26 -17.38
N TYR A 88 -19.92 1.61 -18.39
CA TYR A 88 -20.46 1.51 -19.73
C TYR A 88 -21.14 0.16 -19.92
N SER A 89 -22.45 0.16 -20.03
CA SER A 89 -23.26 -1.04 -20.22
C SER A 89 -23.72 -1.17 -21.67
N CYS A 90 -23.43 -2.31 -22.29
CA CYS A 90 -24.07 -2.72 -23.52
C CYS A 90 -25.44 -3.32 -23.18
N VAL A 91 -26.49 -2.85 -23.83
CA VAL A 91 -27.87 -3.28 -23.58
C VAL A 91 -28.54 -3.73 -24.87
N SER A 92 -29.42 -4.72 -24.74
CA SER A 92 -30.30 -5.17 -25.83
C SER A 92 -31.20 -4.04 -26.29
N GLU A 93 -31.31 -3.79 -27.59
CA GLU A 93 -32.23 -2.79 -28.12
C GLU A 93 -33.69 -3.20 -27.93
N GLU A 94 -33.98 -4.51 -27.98
CA GLU A 94 -35.33 -5.05 -27.84
C GLU A 94 -35.79 -5.10 -26.39
N SER A 95 -35.00 -5.75 -25.52
CA SER A 95 -35.40 -6.02 -24.14
C SER A 95 -34.95 -4.95 -23.14
N LEU A 96 -34.04 -4.05 -23.55
CA LEU A 96 -33.36 -3.07 -22.69
C LEU A 96 -32.59 -3.70 -21.51
N SER A 97 -32.35 -5.00 -21.55
CA SER A 97 -31.55 -5.73 -20.56
C SER A 97 -30.05 -5.50 -20.77
N VAL A 98 -29.28 -5.53 -19.68
CA VAL A 98 -27.82 -5.39 -19.73
C VAL A 98 -27.21 -6.71 -20.19
N LEU A 99 -26.46 -6.66 -21.28
CA LEU A 99 -25.78 -7.80 -21.91
C LEU A 99 -24.34 -7.95 -21.41
N SER A 100 -23.63 -6.83 -21.31
CA SER A 100 -22.28 -6.75 -20.76
C SER A 100 -22.04 -5.35 -20.18
N SER A 101 -21.01 -5.22 -19.34
CA SER A 101 -20.66 -3.95 -18.70
C SER A 101 -19.15 -3.83 -18.60
N SER A 102 -18.63 -2.61 -18.71
CA SER A 102 -17.21 -2.29 -18.53
C SER A 102 -17.08 -1.02 -17.70
N LEU A 103 -16.33 -1.08 -16.61
CA LEU A 103 -16.02 0.07 -15.79
C LEU A 103 -14.73 0.72 -16.28
N LEU A 104 -14.80 1.98 -16.67
CA LEU A 104 -13.64 2.81 -16.96
C LEU A 104 -13.25 3.60 -15.70
N LEU A 105 -11.98 3.51 -15.32
CA LEU A 105 -11.33 4.30 -14.29
C LEU A 105 -10.29 5.21 -14.94
N ILE A 106 -9.91 6.30 -14.29
CA ILE A 106 -8.87 7.22 -14.76
C ILE A 106 -7.72 7.27 -13.76
N ALA A 107 -6.51 7.03 -14.25
CA ALA A 107 -5.28 7.43 -13.58
C ALA A 107 -4.86 8.80 -14.13
N ARG A 108 -4.71 9.80 -13.25
CA ARG A 108 -4.30 11.14 -13.65
C ARG A 108 -2.78 11.20 -13.74
N ILE A 109 -2.25 11.42 -14.93
CA ILE A 109 -0.81 11.49 -15.17
C ILE A 109 -0.36 12.94 -15.18
N GLY A 110 0.57 13.29 -14.30
CA GLY A 110 1.14 14.62 -14.23
C GLY A 110 2.17 14.90 -15.33
N PRO A 111 2.66 16.15 -15.43
CA PRO A 111 3.63 16.56 -16.45
C PRO A 111 4.97 15.80 -16.40
N ASP A 112 5.31 15.23 -15.24
CA ASP A 112 6.52 14.42 -15.04
C ASP A 112 6.32 12.93 -15.41
N GLY A 113 5.13 12.57 -15.90
CA GLY A 113 4.76 11.20 -16.23
C GLY A 113 4.34 10.35 -15.02
N SER A 114 4.28 10.91 -13.82
CA SER A 114 3.86 10.19 -12.62
C SER A 114 2.36 10.30 -12.37
N ILE A 115 1.77 9.30 -11.70
CA ILE A 115 0.38 9.38 -11.25
C ILE A 115 0.26 10.45 -10.16
N LEU A 116 -0.67 11.39 -10.33
CA LEU A 116 -1.04 12.38 -9.31
C LEU A 116 -1.74 11.68 -8.14
N ARG A 117 -1.32 12.00 -6.91
CA ARG A 117 -1.73 11.31 -5.67
C ARG A 117 -2.49 12.26 -4.75
N ASP A 118 -3.81 12.15 -4.74
CA ASP A 118 -4.70 12.98 -3.93
C ASP A 118 -5.50 12.16 -2.90
N ILE A 119 -5.67 10.84 -3.10
CA ILE A 119 -6.51 9.99 -2.23
C ILE A 119 -5.86 9.79 -0.85
N LEU A 120 -4.56 9.45 -0.80
CA LEU A 120 -3.88 9.15 0.47
C LEU A 120 -3.22 10.38 1.08
N LYS A 121 -3.25 10.45 2.41
CA LYS A 121 -2.46 11.42 3.20
C LYS A 121 -1.08 10.86 3.50
N THR A 122 -0.08 11.74 3.47
CA THR A 122 1.30 11.37 3.77
C THR A 122 1.54 11.36 5.29
N PHE A 123 2.12 10.29 5.80
CA PHE A 123 2.77 10.28 7.11
C PHE A 123 3.90 11.30 7.12
N GLN A 124 4.17 11.95 8.25
CA GLN A 124 5.25 12.95 8.32
C GLN A 124 6.61 12.31 8.59
N GLU A 125 6.66 11.24 9.39
CA GLU A 125 7.89 10.58 9.82
C GLU A 125 7.74 9.04 9.82
N PRO A 126 8.30 8.33 8.82
CA PRO A 126 8.90 8.86 7.59
C PRO A 126 7.84 9.43 6.64
N ARG A 127 8.28 10.27 5.68
CA ARG A 127 7.39 10.84 4.66
C ARG A 127 7.00 9.79 3.62
N THR A 128 5.89 9.09 3.86
CA THR A 128 5.34 8.03 2.98
C THR A 128 3.81 8.02 3.01
N PHE A 129 3.16 7.42 2.02
CA PHE A 129 1.71 7.17 2.02
C PHE A 129 1.35 5.83 2.65
N LEU A 130 2.22 4.84 2.46
CA LEU A 130 2.04 3.47 2.94
C LEU A 130 3.16 3.15 3.93
N LYS A 131 2.77 2.77 5.15
CA LYS A 131 3.70 2.44 6.23
C LYS A 131 3.48 1.02 6.68
N CYS A 132 4.50 0.17 6.55
CA CYS A 132 4.48 -1.20 7.03
C CYS A 132 5.40 -1.37 8.24
N GLU A 133 4.95 -2.12 9.25
CA GLU A 133 5.71 -2.44 10.46
C GLU A 133 5.57 -3.94 10.77
N ALA A 134 6.66 -4.58 11.20
CA ALA A 134 6.70 -5.99 11.61
C ALA A 134 7.11 -6.09 13.08
N LYS A 135 6.39 -6.89 13.86
CA LYS A 135 6.68 -7.02 15.30
C LYS A 135 7.87 -7.94 15.60
N ASN A 136 8.19 -8.81 14.66
CA ASN A 136 9.16 -9.89 14.77
C ASN A 136 9.53 -10.38 13.37
N TYR A 137 10.37 -11.41 13.29
CA TYR A 137 10.82 -12.04 12.04
C TYR A 137 9.95 -13.21 11.61
N SER A 138 8.66 -13.24 11.93
CA SER A 138 7.76 -14.35 11.54
C SER A 138 7.35 -14.32 10.06
N GLY A 139 7.66 -13.24 9.33
CA GLY A 139 7.10 -12.97 8.01
C GLY A 139 5.73 -12.30 8.04
N ILE A 140 5.15 -12.06 9.22
CA ILE A 140 3.90 -11.31 9.41
C ILE A 140 4.22 -9.84 9.66
N PHE A 141 3.56 -8.96 8.92
CA PHE A 141 3.67 -7.51 9.05
C PHE A 141 2.31 -6.83 8.86
N THR A 142 2.21 -5.57 9.25
CA THR A 142 0.99 -4.77 9.10
C THR A 142 1.31 -3.51 8.34
N CYS A 143 0.58 -3.30 7.24
CA CYS A 143 0.64 -2.07 6.47
C CYS A 143 -0.51 -1.16 6.83
N SER A 144 -0.25 0.14 6.84
CA SER A 144 -1.17 1.19 7.24
C SER A 144 -1.09 2.39 6.31
N TRP A 145 -2.24 3.00 6.06
CA TRP A 145 -2.37 4.21 5.25
C TRP A 145 -3.53 5.06 5.77
N MET A 146 -3.55 6.34 5.40
CA MET A 146 -4.55 7.28 5.87
C MET A 146 -5.18 8.01 4.68
N THR A 147 -6.47 8.31 4.79
CA THR A 147 -7.21 9.15 3.84
C THR A 147 -8.15 10.07 4.59
N GLU A 148 -8.67 11.11 3.93
CA GLU A 148 -9.78 11.87 4.49
C GLU A 148 -10.97 10.94 4.71
N ASN A 149 -11.87 11.30 5.63
CA ASN A 149 -13.04 10.49 5.89
C ASN A 149 -14.00 10.49 4.67
N ASN A 150 -13.76 9.57 3.73
CA ASN A 150 -14.54 9.34 2.53
C ASN A 150 -14.93 7.85 2.45
N PRO A 151 -16.23 7.51 2.63
CA PRO A 151 -16.69 6.12 2.59
C PRO A 151 -16.72 5.50 1.19
N ASN A 152 -16.57 6.31 0.13
CA ASN A 152 -16.62 5.84 -1.26
C ASN A 152 -15.30 5.25 -1.74
N VAL A 153 -14.19 5.52 -1.03
CA VAL A 153 -12.87 5.01 -1.40
C VAL A 153 -12.75 3.53 -1.10
N LYS A 154 -12.32 2.78 -2.11
CA LYS A 154 -12.06 1.34 -2.02
C LYS A 154 -10.57 1.08 -2.13
N PHE A 155 -10.07 0.20 -1.25
CA PHE A 155 -8.67 -0.17 -1.20
C PHE A 155 -8.48 -1.66 -1.46
N THR A 156 -7.49 -1.99 -2.27
CA THR A 156 -7.02 -3.37 -2.47
C THR A 156 -5.52 -3.41 -2.25
N ILE A 157 -5.06 -4.30 -1.37
CA ILE A 157 -3.63 -4.48 -1.07
C ILE A 157 -3.21 -5.89 -1.44
N ARG A 158 -2.09 -6.02 -2.15
CA ARG A 158 -1.58 -7.31 -2.65
C ARG A 158 -0.06 -7.25 -2.89
N SER A 159 0.53 -8.41 -3.11
CA SER A 159 1.88 -8.48 -3.70
C SER A 159 1.90 -7.77 -5.05
N LEU A 160 2.99 -7.07 -5.34
CA LEU A 160 3.20 -6.44 -6.65
C LEU A 160 3.27 -7.47 -7.79
N GLU A 161 3.72 -8.68 -7.50
CA GLU A 161 3.72 -9.82 -8.46
C GLU A 161 2.29 -10.37 -8.73
N GLY A 162 1.28 -9.78 -8.11
CA GLY A 162 -0.11 -10.17 -8.27
C GLY A 162 -0.45 -11.48 -7.57
N PRO A 163 -1.43 -12.26 -8.07
CA PRO A 163 -1.89 -13.50 -7.43
C PRO A 163 -0.85 -14.61 -7.32
N GLN A 164 0.26 -14.51 -8.08
CA GLN A 164 1.36 -15.47 -8.04
C GLN A 164 2.44 -15.10 -7.01
N GLY A 165 2.35 -13.92 -6.40
CA GLY A 165 3.31 -13.45 -5.43
C GLY A 165 3.27 -14.24 -4.11
N ASP A 166 4.34 -14.15 -3.35
CA ASP A 166 4.51 -14.87 -2.08
C ASP A 166 3.97 -14.13 -0.85
N VAL A 167 3.13 -13.10 -1.05
CA VAL A 167 2.53 -12.32 0.04
C VAL A 167 1.01 -12.35 -0.02
N SER A 168 0.42 -12.82 1.08
CA SER A 168 -1.02 -12.84 1.32
C SER A 168 -1.40 -11.70 2.27
N CYS A 169 -2.38 -10.87 1.93
CA CYS A 169 -2.87 -9.79 2.79
C CYS A 169 -4.35 -9.96 3.15
N SER A 170 -4.72 -9.53 4.36
CA SER A 170 -6.11 -9.45 4.81
C SER A 170 -6.85 -8.30 4.15
N SER A 171 -8.18 -8.34 4.18
CA SER A 171 -9.00 -7.19 3.81
C SER A 171 -8.67 -5.97 4.69
N PRO A 172 -8.63 -4.75 4.13
CA PRO A 172 -8.36 -3.55 4.91
C PRO A 172 -9.42 -3.30 5.99
N MET A 173 -8.95 -2.95 7.19
CA MET A 173 -9.79 -2.55 8.33
C MET A 173 -9.66 -1.05 8.58
N ALA A 174 -10.79 -0.36 8.68
CA ALA A 174 -10.85 1.09 8.88
C ALA A 174 -11.03 1.46 10.36
N VAL A 175 -10.29 2.47 10.81
CA VAL A 175 -10.45 3.15 12.10
C VAL A 175 -10.53 4.64 11.84
N THR A 176 -11.70 5.24 12.08
CA THR A 176 -11.95 6.67 11.87
C THR A 176 -11.72 7.45 13.16
N GLU A 177 -10.84 8.44 13.10
CA GLU A 177 -10.54 9.36 14.20
C GLU A 177 -10.73 10.81 13.71
N GLY A 178 -11.87 11.40 14.04
CA GLY A 178 -12.21 12.76 13.60
C GLY A 178 -12.40 12.84 12.08
N ALA A 179 -11.57 13.64 11.40
CA ALA A 179 -11.65 13.86 9.95
C ALA A 179 -10.81 12.88 9.13
N LEU A 180 -10.02 12.01 9.78
CA LEU A 180 -9.10 11.10 9.13
C LEU A 180 -9.51 9.65 9.40
N THR A 181 -9.42 8.82 8.37
CA THR A 181 -9.60 7.37 8.52
C THR A 181 -8.27 6.68 8.25
N THR A 182 -7.82 5.90 9.23
CA THR A 182 -6.64 5.04 9.10
C THR A 182 -7.09 3.65 8.71
N TYR A 183 -6.53 3.11 7.64
CA TYR A 183 -6.74 1.75 7.19
C TYR A 183 -5.52 0.91 7.56
N THR A 184 -5.77 -0.34 7.94
CA THR A 184 -4.72 -1.31 8.24
C THR A 184 -5.02 -2.66 7.58
N ALA A 185 -3.98 -3.33 7.11
CA ALA A 185 -4.07 -4.70 6.62
C ALA A 185 -2.89 -5.51 7.15
N GLN A 186 -3.17 -6.71 7.63
CA GLN A 186 -2.14 -7.66 8.02
C GLN A 186 -1.75 -8.49 6.81
N CYS A 187 -0.45 -8.58 6.56
CA CYS A 187 0.11 -9.35 5.47
C CYS A 187 1.07 -10.41 6.00
N HIS A 188 1.23 -11.48 5.25
CA HIS A 188 2.06 -12.63 5.56
C HIS A 188 2.88 -13.00 4.32
N LYS A 189 4.20 -13.08 4.48
CA LYS A 189 5.09 -13.67 3.48
C LYS A 189 5.13 -15.18 3.64
N GLU A 190 4.64 -15.89 2.64
CA GLU A 190 4.61 -17.34 2.60
C GLU A 190 6.04 -17.92 2.60
N ASN A 191 6.22 -19.06 3.28
CA ASN A 191 7.52 -19.76 3.38
C ASN A 191 8.69 -18.90 3.91
N PHE A 192 8.41 -17.87 4.71
CA PHE A 192 9.45 -17.02 5.28
C PHE A 192 10.31 -17.77 6.31
N CYS A 193 11.64 -17.62 6.22
CA CYS A 193 12.59 -18.19 7.18
C CYS A 193 13.14 -17.09 8.11
N PRO A 194 12.77 -17.08 9.41
CA PRO A 194 13.21 -16.05 10.37
C PRO A 194 14.72 -15.94 10.59
N PHE A 195 15.47 -17.00 10.28
CA PHE A 195 16.90 -17.13 10.55
C PHE A 195 17.77 -16.86 9.31
N ALA A 196 17.16 -16.78 8.13
CA ALA A 196 17.89 -16.58 6.89
C ALA A 196 18.05 -15.09 6.60
N GLU A 197 19.14 -14.74 5.92
CA GLU A 197 19.27 -13.41 5.36
C GLU A 197 18.30 -13.22 4.19
N GLU A 198 17.60 -12.09 4.18
CA GLU A 198 16.70 -11.71 3.09
C GLU A 198 17.51 -11.18 1.89
N HIS A 199 17.33 -11.81 0.73
CA HIS A 199 18.06 -11.47 -0.50
C HIS A 199 17.22 -10.63 -1.47
N GLN A 200 15.90 -10.71 -1.36
CA GLN A 200 14.95 -9.96 -2.19
C GLN A 200 13.95 -9.23 -1.30
N PRO A 201 13.63 -7.96 -1.60
CA PRO A 201 12.66 -7.21 -0.85
C PRO A 201 11.25 -7.77 -1.07
N ILE A 202 10.35 -7.37 -0.19
CA ILE A 202 8.92 -7.56 -0.33
C ILE A 202 8.36 -6.34 -1.04
N ASP A 203 7.72 -6.57 -2.18
CA ASP A 203 7.06 -5.52 -2.97
C ASP A 203 5.55 -5.58 -2.80
N ILE A 204 4.98 -4.52 -2.24
CA ILE A 204 3.55 -4.37 -1.98
C ILE A 204 2.96 -3.34 -2.92
N LEU A 205 1.78 -3.65 -3.44
CA LEU A 205 0.92 -2.75 -4.21
C LEU A 205 -0.37 -2.48 -3.42
N LEU A 206 -0.65 -1.20 -3.20
CA LEU A 206 -1.92 -0.70 -2.70
C LEU A 206 -2.62 0.08 -3.81
N GLU A 207 -3.79 -0.40 -4.21
CA GLU A 207 -4.66 0.24 -5.18
C GLU A 207 -5.76 0.99 -4.43
N ALA A 208 -5.99 2.24 -4.84
CA ALA A 208 -7.00 3.11 -4.27
C ALA A 208 -7.94 3.57 -5.40
N ILE A 209 -9.23 3.34 -5.22
CA ILE A 209 -10.27 3.76 -6.17
C ILE A 209 -11.25 4.66 -5.44
N ASP A 210 -11.31 5.93 -5.82
CA ASP A 210 -12.32 6.88 -5.34
C ASP A 210 -13.30 7.17 -6.47
N GLU A 211 -14.47 6.53 -6.39
CA GLU A 211 -15.50 6.49 -7.45
C GLU A 211 -14.95 5.94 -8.79
N VAL A 212 -14.33 6.81 -9.59
CA VAL A 212 -13.72 6.51 -10.90
C VAL A 212 -12.26 6.94 -11.00
N LEU A 213 -11.73 7.63 -9.99
CA LEU A 213 -10.32 7.98 -9.89
C LEU A 213 -9.53 6.76 -9.39
N TYR A 214 -8.52 6.35 -10.15
CA TYR A 214 -7.58 5.30 -9.78
C TYR A 214 -6.24 5.88 -9.39
N GLU A 215 -5.71 5.45 -8.26
CA GLU A 215 -4.34 5.68 -7.84
C GLU A 215 -3.70 4.37 -7.35
N ASN A 216 -2.39 4.29 -7.44
CA ASN A 216 -1.65 3.19 -6.85
C ASN A 216 -0.43 3.67 -6.06
N TYR A 217 -0.05 2.85 -5.10
CA TYR A 217 1.01 3.12 -4.15
C TYR A 217 1.82 1.85 -3.96
N THR A 218 3.13 1.95 -4.15
CA THR A 218 4.03 0.83 -3.96
C THR A 218 4.89 1.03 -2.71
N ALA A 219 5.24 -0.06 -2.06
CA ALA A 219 6.26 -0.08 -1.01
C ALA A 219 7.16 -1.30 -1.21
N SER A 220 8.48 -1.08 -1.08
CA SER A 220 9.50 -2.13 -1.19
C SER A 220 10.35 -2.10 0.07
N PHE A 221 10.47 -3.23 0.77
CA PHE A 221 11.20 -3.32 2.03
C PHE A 221 11.63 -4.75 2.36
N PHE A 222 12.66 -4.90 3.18
CA PHE A 222 12.94 -6.15 3.88
C PHE A 222 12.21 -6.18 5.24
N ILE A 223 11.86 -7.36 5.75
CA ILE A 223 11.26 -7.48 7.09
C ILE A 223 12.19 -6.84 8.13
N ARG A 224 13.51 -7.11 8.05
CA ARG A 224 14.52 -6.51 8.95
C ARG A 224 14.47 -4.98 9.03
N ASP A 225 14.08 -4.30 7.96
CA ASP A 225 14.03 -2.83 7.90
C ASP A 225 12.76 -2.26 8.56
N ILE A 226 11.68 -3.03 8.55
CA ILE A 226 10.38 -2.62 9.12
C ILE A 226 10.14 -3.19 10.52
N ILE A 227 11.14 -3.83 11.13
CA ILE A 227 11.05 -4.34 12.50
C ILE A 227 10.78 -3.20 13.48
N LYS A 228 9.78 -3.41 14.30
CA LYS A 228 9.44 -2.58 15.46
C LYS A 228 8.82 -3.48 16.53
N PRO A 229 9.60 -3.89 17.55
CA PRO A 229 9.10 -4.76 18.61
C PRO A 229 7.92 -4.12 19.35
N ASP A 230 7.07 -4.95 19.95
CA ASP A 230 6.15 -4.46 20.98
C ASP A 230 6.95 -3.97 22.22
N PRO A 231 6.36 -3.15 23.11
CA PRO A 231 7.05 -2.72 24.32
C PRO A 231 7.35 -3.87 25.29
N PRO A 232 8.49 -3.84 26.02
CA PRO A 232 8.79 -4.80 27.07
C PRO A 232 7.74 -4.84 28.18
N GLN A 233 7.56 -6.00 28.81
CA GLN A 233 6.70 -6.13 29.99
C GLN A 233 7.51 -5.77 31.23
N CYS A 234 7.40 -4.51 31.68
CA CYS A 234 8.19 -4.00 32.79
C CYS A 234 7.53 -4.25 34.15
N GLN A 235 8.32 -4.73 35.11
CA GLN A 235 7.92 -5.01 36.50
C GLN A 235 8.93 -4.38 37.46
N HIS A 236 8.44 -3.58 38.40
CA HIS A 236 9.24 -2.86 39.38
C HIS A 236 9.25 -3.61 40.72
N MET A 237 10.38 -4.19 41.10
CA MET A 237 10.53 -4.81 42.42
C MET A 237 10.97 -3.76 43.46
N ALA A 238 9.99 -3.19 44.14
CA ALA A 238 10.18 -2.08 45.08
C ALA A 238 11.09 -2.40 46.28
N THR A 239 11.27 -3.66 46.65
CA THR A 239 12.00 -4.05 47.86
C THR A 239 13.52 -3.83 47.78
N ASN A 240 14.11 -3.82 46.57
CA ASN A 240 15.57 -3.70 46.40
C ASN A 240 16.01 -2.58 45.44
N GLY A 241 15.08 -1.78 44.91
CA GLY A 241 15.40 -0.75 43.91
C GLY A 241 15.83 -1.31 42.54
N THR A 242 15.57 -2.60 42.29
CA THR A 242 15.86 -3.27 41.02
C THR A 242 14.61 -3.25 40.15
N VAL A 243 14.76 -2.78 38.91
CA VAL A 243 13.70 -2.84 37.91
C VAL A 243 14.05 -3.92 36.91
N THR A 244 13.07 -4.77 36.60
CA THR A 244 13.24 -5.89 35.68
C THR A 244 12.19 -5.83 34.58
N TRP A 245 12.51 -6.36 33.42
CA TRP A 245 11.53 -6.49 32.34
C TRP A 245 11.76 -7.76 31.55
N THR A 246 10.69 -8.22 30.88
CA THR A 246 10.78 -9.35 29.98
C THR A 246 10.62 -8.91 28.54
N TYR A 247 11.17 -9.73 27.64
CA TYR A 247 10.96 -9.59 26.21
C TYR A 247 9.45 -9.59 25.91
N PRO A 248 9.01 -8.83 24.89
CA PRO A 248 7.62 -8.89 24.45
C PRO A 248 7.28 -10.32 24.01
N ARG A 249 6.08 -10.79 24.36
CA ARG A 249 5.64 -12.16 24.00
C ARG A 249 5.53 -12.38 22.49
N THR A 250 5.40 -11.29 21.74
CA THR A 250 5.32 -11.29 20.28
C THR A 250 6.69 -11.33 19.63
N TRP A 251 7.80 -11.17 20.36
CA TRP A 251 9.14 -11.17 19.78
C TRP A 251 9.58 -12.56 19.30
N SER A 252 10.47 -12.60 18.30
CA SER A 252 11.02 -13.84 17.76
C SER A 252 11.79 -14.64 18.82
N THR A 253 11.72 -15.97 18.73
CA THR A 253 12.43 -16.88 19.64
C THR A 253 13.36 -17.81 18.86
N PRO A 254 14.48 -18.26 19.45
CA PRO A 254 14.94 -17.97 20.82
C PRO A 254 15.58 -16.59 20.97
N ASN A 255 15.48 -15.96 22.15
CA ASN A 255 16.06 -14.64 22.44
C ASN A 255 17.60 -14.62 22.32
N SER A 256 18.25 -15.78 22.43
CA SER A 256 19.70 -15.92 22.20
C SER A 256 20.08 -15.65 20.74
N TYR A 257 19.17 -15.92 19.80
CA TYR A 257 19.37 -15.65 18.37
C TYR A 257 18.79 -14.30 17.96
N PHE A 258 17.66 -13.89 18.55
CA PHE A 258 17.03 -12.60 18.33
C PHE A 258 17.19 -11.69 19.56
N PRO A 259 18.40 -11.21 19.89
CA PRO A 259 18.60 -10.36 21.06
C PRO A 259 18.00 -8.97 20.84
N LEU A 260 17.37 -8.44 21.88
CA LEU A 260 16.94 -7.04 21.96
C LEU A 260 17.95 -6.23 22.78
N THR A 261 18.04 -4.94 22.46
CA THR A 261 18.62 -3.90 23.33
C THR A 261 17.51 -3.01 23.86
N PHE A 262 17.72 -2.42 25.03
CA PHE A 262 16.73 -1.66 25.77
C PHE A 262 17.20 -0.24 26.06
N LYS A 263 16.23 0.68 26.07
CA LYS A 263 16.37 2.01 26.66
C LYS A 263 15.50 2.10 27.89
N VAL A 264 16.07 2.57 28.99
CA VAL A 264 15.38 2.80 30.25
C VAL A 264 15.30 4.29 30.51
N LYS A 265 14.07 4.81 30.60
CA LYS A 265 13.79 6.19 30.96
C LYS A 265 13.35 6.25 32.41
N VAL A 266 14.06 7.03 33.22
CA VAL A 266 13.82 7.17 34.65
C VAL A 266 13.52 8.63 34.99
N LYS A 267 12.47 8.86 35.75
CA LYS A 267 12.14 10.16 36.34
C LYS A 267 12.16 10.04 37.85
N SER A 268 13.19 10.60 38.49
CA SER A 268 13.30 10.63 39.94
C SER A 268 12.51 11.79 40.52
N THR A 269 11.84 11.60 41.65
CA THR A 269 11.21 12.72 42.38
C THR A 269 12.20 13.79 42.84
N ARG A 270 13.48 13.42 43.01
CA ARG A 270 14.57 14.35 43.40
C ARG A 270 15.15 15.14 42.23
N ARG A 271 14.93 14.70 40.99
CA ARG A 271 15.45 15.35 39.76
C ARG A 271 14.31 15.49 38.76
N LEU A 272 13.87 16.72 38.50
CA LEU A 272 12.80 17.04 37.55
C LEU A 272 13.06 16.58 36.10
N ARG A 273 14.32 16.24 35.75
CA ARG A 273 14.70 15.81 34.40
C ARG A 273 14.72 14.29 34.27
N TYR A 274 14.27 13.82 33.12
CA TYR A 274 14.42 12.43 32.70
C TYR A 274 15.89 12.08 32.50
N GLN A 275 16.25 10.87 32.91
CA GLN A 275 17.52 10.24 32.58
C GLN A 275 17.23 9.03 31.70
N VAL A 276 18.03 8.83 30.65
CA VAL A 276 17.87 7.72 29.71
C VAL A 276 19.17 6.91 29.70
N TYR A 277 19.05 5.61 29.85
CA TYR A 277 20.15 4.66 29.87
C TYR A 277 19.94 3.59 28.80
N ASP A 278 20.99 3.24 28.07
CA ASP A 278 21.00 2.09 27.17
C ASP A 278 21.51 0.85 27.93
N THR A 279 20.91 -0.31 27.71
CA THR A 279 21.34 -1.58 28.31
C THR A 279 20.95 -2.76 27.43
N GLU A 280 21.68 -3.87 27.55
CA GLU A 280 21.35 -5.16 26.93
C GLU A 280 20.77 -6.13 27.97
N GLU A 281 20.89 -5.78 29.25
CA GLU A 281 20.37 -6.56 30.36
C GLU A 281 18.86 -6.37 30.50
N GLN A 282 18.21 -7.37 31.10
CA GLN A 282 16.78 -7.32 31.44
C GLN A 282 16.51 -6.70 32.82
N SER A 283 17.49 -5.98 33.37
CA SER A 283 17.37 -5.33 34.65
C SER A 283 18.24 -4.07 34.75
N VAL A 284 17.85 -3.17 35.65
CA VAL A 284 18.68 -2.04 36.06
C VAL A 284 18.53 -1.77 37.56
N GLN A 285 19.63 -1.41 38.21
CA GLN A 285 19.64 -0.99 39.60
C GLN A 285 19.44 0.52 39.68
N LEU A 286 18.41 0.97 40.39
CA LEU A 286 18.13 2.39 40.57
C LEU A 286 18.64 2.93 41.91
N PRO A 287 19.01 4.22 41.97
CA PRO A 287 19.30 4.89 43.22
C PRO A 287 18.09 4.89 44.17
N PRO A 288 18.30 4.94 45.50
CA PRO A 288 17.20 4.96 46.47
C PRO A 288 16.28 6.17 46.28
N GLY A 289 14.97 5.91 46.25
CA GLY A 289 13.92 6.93 46.22
C GLY A 289 12.78 6.60 45.25
N PRO A 290 11.68 7.38 45.26
CA PRO A 290 10.59 7.18 44.32
C PRO A 290 11.05 7.58 42.91
N ALA A 291 10.86 6.68 41.96
CA ALA A 291 11.17 6.87 40.56
C ALA A 291 10.08 6.27 39.66
N GLU A 292 9.75 6.98 38.59
CA GLU A 292 8.91 6.46 37.51
C GLU A 292 9.81 5.93 36.40
N VAL A 293 9.51 4.75 35.88
CA VAL A 293 10.38 4.02 34.97
C VAL A 293 9.59 3.52 33.76
N TRP A 294 10.18 3.67 32.59
CA TRP A 294 9.67 3.15 31.32
C TRP A 294 10.80 2.49 30.55
N VAL A 295 10.46 1.45 29.80
CA VAL A 295 11.43 0.69 29.00
C VAL A 295 10.92 0.60 27.57
N GLN A 296 11.81 0.74 26.59
CA GLN A 296 11.51 0.42 25.20
C GLN A 296 12.61 -0.50 24.66
N ALA A 297 12.30 -1.25 23.61
CA ALA A 297 13.21 -2.21 23.00
C ALA A 297 13.45 -1.94 21.52
N ARG A 298 14.57 -2.44 21.02
CA ARG A 298 14.90 -2.49 19.59
C ARG A 298 15.72 -3.75 19.33
N ASP A 299 15.69 -4.24 18.10
CA ASP A 299 16.66 -5.24 17.66
C ASP A 299 18.10 -4.78 17.98
N ARG A 300 18.91 -5.70 18.50
CA ARG A 300 20.32 -5.42 18.82
C ARG A 300 21.22 -5.53 17.59
N CYS A 301 20.96 -6.51 16.73
CA CYS A 301 21.79 -6.87 15.59
C CYS A 301 21.51 -5.99 14.37
N TYR A 302 20.35 -5.34 14.32
CA TYR A 302 19.96 -4.47 13.21
C TYR A 302 19.41 -3.12 13.69
N LEU A 303 19.66 -2.07 12.90
CA LEU A 303 19.21 -0.70 13.22
C LEU A 303 17.76 -0.47 12.81
N SER A 304 16.85 -1.20 13.46
CA SER A 304 15.41 -1.10 13.23
C SER A 304 14.74 -0.02 14.11
N SER A 305 13.41 0.04 14.11
CA SER A 305 12.66 1.00 14.92
C SER A 305 12.64 0.61 16.40
N TRP A 306 12.70 1.62 17.29
CA TRP A 306 12.39 1.41 18.70
C TRP A 306 10.89 1.13 18.88
N SER A 307 10.57 0.23 19.81
CA SER A 307 9.20 0.07 20.32
C SER A 307 8.70 1.39 20.91
N SER A 308 7.39 1.50 21.11
CA SER A 308 6.89 2.52 22.04
C SER A 308 7.43 2.24 23.46
N TRP A 309 7.44 3.28 24.29
CA TRP A 309 7.71 3.11 25.73
C TRP A 309 6.66 2.17 26.33
N SER A 310 7.11 1.28 27.22
CA SER A 310 6.23 0.43 28.01
C SER A 310 5.23 1.26 28.80
N SER A 311 4.21 0.62 29.37
CA SER A 311 3.51 1.23 30.50
C SER A 311 4.50 1.53 31.64
N LEU A 312 4.11 2.44 32.55
CA LEU A 312 4.87 2.69 33.78
C LEU A 312 5.16 1.36 34.49
N CYS A 313 6.42 1.10 34.80
CA CYS A 313 6.82 -0.10 35.54
C CYS A 313 6.14 -0.08 36.91
N ARG A 314 5.43 -1.16 37.25
CA ARG A 314 4.71 -1.34 38.51
C ARG A 314 5.28 -2.48 39.30
#